data_AF-A0A238L1Y8-F1
#
_entry.id   AF-A0A238L1Y8-F1
#
_cell.length_a   1.000
_cell.length_b   1.000
_cell.length_c   1.000
_cell.angle_alpha   90.00
_cell.angle_beta   90.00
_cell.angle_gamma   90.00
#
_symmetry.space_group_name_H-M   'P 1'
#
loop_
_entity.id
_entity.type
_entity.pdbx_description
1 polymer ?
#
loop_
_entity_poly.entity_id
_entity_poly.type
_entity_poly.pdbx_seq_one_letter_code
_entity_poly.pdbx_strand_id
1 'polypeptide(L)'
;MAKNAKREAARRELLRLLEGLEFYRVWRISCIKMVKGTVLQEDLNEIVEPSMVFLEEFDNAGGQYNQILQAVKQWYSFTYSDFCYLMNAGNEAGSAGIRQFLKDFRDEIGFDFQSEAGLVAETMKKALKIGRIAKEIDYFVLKELEDAADHAIMGGRERAQVFAMLRDFEAR
;
A
#
# COMPACT_ATOMS: atom_id res chain seq x y z
N MET A 1 -5.94 15.12 28.73
CA MET A 1 -4.65 15.41 28.07
C MET A 1 -4.18 14.28 27.14
N ALA A 2 -4.06 13.03 27.58
CA ALA A 2 -3.57 11.92 26.74
C ALA A 2 -4.41 11.60 25.48
N LYS A 3 -5.76 11.73 25.54
CA LYS A 3 -6.63 11.49 24.37
C LYS A 3 -6.42 12.53 23.25
N ASN A 4 -6.15 13.78 23.61
CA ASN A 4 -5.93 14.85 22.64
C ASN A 4 -4.56 14.68 21.97
N ALA A 5 -3.52 14.36 22.75
CA ALA A 5 -2.19 14.06 22.22
C ALA A 5 -2.19 12.87 21.24
N LYS A 6 -2.98 11.82 21.51
CA LYS A 6 -3.15 10.67 20.59
C LYS A 6 -3.83 11.07 19.29
N ARG A 7 -4.88 11.89 19.35
CA ARG A 7 -5.57 12.39 18.15
C ARG A 7 -4.66 13.27 17.31
N GLU A 8 -3.91 14.17 17.94
CA GLU A 8 -2.93 15.03 17.24
C GLU A 8 -1.81 14.22 16.58
N ALA A 9 -1.30 13.18 17.24
CA ALA A 9 -0.34 12.27 16.62
C ALA A 9 -0.95 11.53 15.43
N ALA A 10 -2.18 11.03 15.56
CA ALA A 10 -2.91 10.38 14.47
C ALA A 10 -3.21 11.34 13.31
N ARG A 11 -3.48 12.62 13.59
CA ARG A 11 -3.72 13.64 12.56
C ARG A 11 -2.44 13.96 11.79
N ARG A 12 -1.30 14.08 12.46
CA ARG A 12 0.01 14.26 11.79
C ARG A 12 0.36 13.07 10.90
N GLU A 13 0.16 11.86 11.42
CA GLU A 13 0.36 10.65 10.64
C GLU A 13 -0.59 10.59 9.44
N LEU A 14 -1.87 10.93 9.63
CA LEU A 14 -2.84 11.01 8.55
C LEU A 14 -2.37 11.97 7.45
N LEU A 15 -1.97 13.19 7.80
CA LEU A 15 -1.50 14.18 6.82
C LEU A 15 -0.30 13.67 6.02
N ARG A 16 0.68 13.04 6.69
CA ARG A 16 1.83 12.42 6.02
C ARG A 16 1.40 11.34 5.01
N LEU A 17 0.45 10.50 5.37
CA LEU A 17 -0.05 9.44 4.50
C LEU A 17 -0.91 10.00 3.35
N LEU A 18 -1.69 11.04 3.60
CA LEU A 18 -2.50 11.69 2.58
C LEU A 18 -1.65 12.38 1.52
N GLU A 19 -0.53 12.99 1.91
CA GLU A 19 0.43 13.57 0.95
C GLU A 19 0.90 12.55 -0.08
N GLY A 20 1.25 11.34 0.35
CA GLY A 20 1.60 10.27 -0.57
C GLY A 20 0.42 9.75 -1.40
N LEU A 21 -0.79 9.66 -0.84
CA LEU A 21 -1.96 9.24 -1.64
C LEU A 21 -2.35 10.28 -2.68
N GLU A 22 -2.15 11.57 -2.40
CA GLU A 22 -2.35 12.64 -3.37
C GLU A 22 -1.33 12.55 -4.51
N PHE A 23 -0.07 12.27 -4.18
CA PHE A 23 0.98 12.02 -5.17
C PHE A 23 0.62 10.84 -6.07
N TYR A 24 0.17 9.73 -5.49
CA TYR A 24 -0.35 8.58 -6.23
C TYR A 24 -1.55 8.96 -7.11
N ARG A 25 -2.52 9.70 -6.57
CA ARG A 25 -3.72 10.12 -7.30
C ARG A 25 -3.36 10.94 -8.54
N VAL A 26 -2.47 11.92 -8.40
CA VAL A 26 -1.98 12.75 -9.53
C VAL A 26 -1.31 11.90 -10.60
N TRP A 27 -0.44 10.97 -10.20
CA TRP A 27 0.20 10.05 -11.12
C TRP A 27 -0.81 9.16 -11.84
N ARG A 28 -1.79 8.61 -11.12
CA ARG A 28 -2.80 7.71 -11.70
C ARG A 28 -3.71 8.42 -12.69
N ILE A 29 -4.16 9.63 -12.37
CA ILE A 29 -4.93 10.49 -13.29
C ILE A 29 -4.11 10.78 -14.55
N SER A 30 -2.82 11.07 -14.40
CA SER A 30 -1.92 11.33 -15.53
C SER A 30 -1.78 10.11 -16.43
N CYS A 31 -1.63 8.91 -15.86
CA CYS A 31 -1.61 7.65 -16.60
C CYS A 31 -2.90 7.42 -17.40
N ILE A 32 -4.07 7.65 -16.79
CA ILE A 32 -5.37 7.51 -17.47
C ILE A 32 -5.47 8.50 -18.63
N LYS A 33 -5.10 9.76 -18.40
CA LYS A 33 -5.11 10.79 -19.45
C LYS A 33 -4.18 10.44 -20.60
N MET A 34 -3.00 9.87 -20.34
CA MET A 34 -2.08 9.41 -21.39
C MET A 34 -2.68 8.28 -22.24
N VAL A 35 -3.41 7.36 -21.62
CA VAL A 35 -3.98 6.19 -22.32
C VAL A 35 -5.29 6.52 -23.04
N LYS A 36 -6.21 7.22 -22.36
CA LYS A 36 -7.57 7.49 -22.85
C LYS A 36 -7.73 8.87 -23.51
N GLY A 37 -6.75 9.76 -23.37
CA GLY A 37 -6.80 11.15 -23.84
C GLY A 37 -7.65 12.09 -22.97
N THR A 38 -8.65 11.56 -22.27
CA THR A 38 -9.51 12.29 -21.33
C THR A 38 -9.71 11.49 -20.04
N VAL A 39 -10.14 12.16 -18.97
CA VAL A 39 -10.45 11.56 -17.67
C VAL A 39 -11.93 11.78 -17.41
N LEU A 40 -12.68 10.69 -17.26
CA LEU A 40 -14.12 10.70 -16.99
C LEU A 40 -14.39 10.50 -15.49
N GLN A 41 -15.61 10.79 -15.05
CA GLN A 41 -15.99 10.57 -13.65
C GLN A 41 -15.89 9.10 -13.23
N GLU A 42 -16.22 8.18 -14.14
CA GLU A 42 -16.08 6.73 -13.90
C GLU A 42 -14.64 6.34 -13.59
N ASP A 43 -13.66 6.97 -14.27
CA ASP A 43 -12.24 6.76 -14.00
C ASP A 43 -11.85 7.27 -12.60
N LEU A 44 -12.41 8.42 -12.19
CA LEU A 44 -12.12 9.02 -10.88
C LEU A 44 -12.66 8.18 -9.72
N ASN A 45 -13.75 7.45 -9.93
CA ASN A 45 -14.35 6.56 -8.92
C ASN A 45 -13.49 5.32 -8.64
N GLU A 46 -12.56 4.98 -9.55
CA GLU A 46 -11.60 3.87 -9.38
C GLU A 46 -10.30 4.32 -8.71
N ILE A 47 -10.13 5.62 -8.44
CA ILE A 47 -8.93 6.19 -7.82
C ILE A 47 -9.27 6.61 -6.40
N VAL A 48 -8.30 6.52 -5.49
CA VAL A 48 -8.41 7.03 -4.11
C VAL A 48 -8.98 8.45 -4.08
N GLU A 49 -9.93 8.71 -3.19
CA GLU A 49 -10.55 10.02 -3.02
C GLU A 49 -9.52 11.12 -2.71
N PRO A 50 -9.81 12.40 -3.03
CA PRO A 50 -8.92 13.50 -2.67
C PRO A 50 -8.65 13.56 -1.16
N SER A 51 -7.43 13.95 -0.79
CA SER A 51 -6.99 14.02 0.62
C SER A 51 -7.91 14.83 1.52
N MET A 52 -8.56 15.85 0.96
CA MET A 52 -9.49 16.73 1.66
C MET A 52 -10.69 15.96 2.25
N VAL A 53 -11.17 14.93 1.54
CA VAL A 53 -12.30 14.10 1.96
C VAL A 53 -11.95 13.34 3.24
N PHE A 54 -10.81 12.64 3.25
CA PHE A 54 -10.35 11.90 4.44
C PHE A 54 -10.05 12.82 5.62
N LEU A 55 -9.54 14.03 5.36
CA LEU A 55 -9.26 14.99 6.43
C LEU A 55 -10.55 15.49 7.07
N GLU A 56 -11.57 15.81 6.27
CA GLU A 56 -12.89 16.19 6.75
C GLU A 56 -13.54 15.05 7.55
N GLU A 57 -13.48 13.81 7.05
CA GLU A 57 -13.96 12.63 7.76
C GLU A 57 -13.23 12.43 9.09
N PHE A 58 -11.91 12.60 9.14
CA PHE A 58 -11.13 12.49 10.38
C PHE A 58 -11.50 13.57 11.40
N ASP A 59 -11.67 14.81 10.93
CA ASP A 59 -12.03 15.93 11.79
C ASP A 59 -13.46 15.75 12.36
N ASN A 60 -14.35 15.12 11.59
CA ASN A 60 -15.73 14.78 11.97
C ASN A 60 -15.89 13.45 12.75
N ALA A 61 -14.92 12.53 12.69
CA ALA A 61 -15.03 11.17 13.26
C ALA A 61 -15.07 11.10 14.80
N GLY A 62 -14.85 12.22 15.50
CA GLY A 62 -14.87 12.27 16.96
C GLY A 62 -13.91 11.25 17.59
N GLY A 63 -14.43 10.25 18.30
CA GLY A 63 -13.63 9.18 18.93
C GLY A 63 -13.19 8.04 17.99
N GLN A 64 -13.68 8.02 16.74
CA GLN A 64 -13.45 6.94 15.77
C GLN A 64 -12.37 7.29 14.74
N TYR A 65 -11.62 8.38 14.93
CA TYR A 65 -10.59 8.87 14.01
C TYR A 65 -9.54 7.82 13.59
N ASN A 66 -9.28 6.81 14.44
CA ASN A 66 -8.38 5.71 14.11
C ASN A 66 -8.90 4.87 12.93
N GLN A 67 -10.21 4.77 12.72
CA GLN A 67 -10.78 4.02 11.59
C GLN A 67 -10.44 4.70 10.26
N ILE A 68 -10.49 6.04 10.21
CA ILE A 68 -10.09 6.81 9.04
C ILE A 68 -8.61 6.61 8.74
N LEU A 69 -7.76 6.66 9.77
CA LEU A 69 -6.33 6.37 9.62
C LEU A 69 -6.08 4.95 9.08
N GLN A 70 -6.84 3.96 9.54
CA GLN A 70 -6.74 2.59 9.02
C GLN A 70 -7.22 2.48 7.57
N ALA A 71 -8.32 3.15 7.20
CA ALA A 71 -8.80 3.19 5.83
C ALA A 71 -7.77 3.79 4.87
N VAL A 72 -7.07 4.85 5.29
CA VAL A 72 -5.96 5.44 4.51
C VAL A 72 -4.80 4.46 4.35
N LYS A 73 -4.41 3.72 5.39
CA LYS A 73 -3.39 2.67 5.28
C LYS A 73 -3.83 1.51 4.36
N GLN A 74 -5.11 1.18 4.35
CA GLN A 74 -5.68 0.19 3.44
C GLN A 74 -5.57 0.60 1.96
N TRP A 75 -5.59 1.89 1.64
CA TRP A 75 -5.34 2.35 0.28
C TRP A 75 -3.91 2.09 -0.19
N TYR A 76 -2.90 2.27 0.66
CA TYR A 76 -1.53 1.88 0.36
C TYR A 76 -1.43 0.37 0.10
N SER A 77 -2.02 -0.41 0.99
CA SER A 77 -2.24 -1.86 0.86
C SER A 77 -2.79 -2.28 -0.51
N PHE A 78 -3.96 -1.77 -0.88
CA PHE A 78 -4.65 -2.18 -2.12
C PHE A 78 -3.90 -1.70 -3.37
N THR A 79 -3.49 -0.44 -3.38
CA THR A 79 -2.79 0.15 -4.53
C THR A 79 -1.49 -0.60 -4.83
N TYR A 80 -0.76 -0.93 -3.77
CA TYR A 80 0.51 -1.59 -3.92
C TYR A 80 0.34 -3.05 -4.36
N SER A 81 -0.69 -3.72 -3.85
CA SER A 81 -1.11 -5.04 -4.34
C SER A 81 -1.46 -5.02 -5.84
N ASP A 82 -2.13 -3.97 -6.31
CA ASP A 82 -2.42 -3.78 -7.74
C ASP A 82 -1.15 -3.54 -8.55
N PHE A 83 -0.19 -2.79 -8.01
CA PHE A 83 1.12 -2.63 -8.66
C PHE A 83 1.84 -3.96 -8.83
N CYS A 84 1.87 -4.80 -7.79
CA CYS A 84 2.45 -6.14 -7.89
C CYS A 84 1.77 -6.94 -8.99
N TYR A 85 0.43 -6.93 -9.05
CA TYR A 85 -0.30 -7.63 -10.10
C TYR A 85 0.03 -7.08 -11.50
N LEU A 86 -0.02 -5.76 -11.69
CA LEU A 86 0.22 -5.09 -12.96
C LEU A 86 1.67 -5.26 -13.45
N MET A 87 2.64 -5.25 -12.54
CA MET A 87 4.05 -5.46 -12.90
C MET A 87 4.32 -6.89 -13.41
N ASN A 88 3.54 -7.87 -12.93
CA ASN A 88 3.71 -9.29 -13.28
C ASN A 88 2.83 -9.74 -14.45
N ALA A 89 1.61 -9.22 -14.58
CA ALA A 89 0.68 -9.55 -15.66
C ALA A 89 0.77 -8.58 -16.85
N GLY A 90 1.40 -7.42 -16.65
CA GLY A 90 1.50 -6.36 -17.65
C GLY A 90 2.66 -6.52 -18.62
N ASN A 91 2.80 -5.52 -19.49
CA ASN A 91 3.96 -5.40 -20.37
C ASN A 91 5.10 -4.63 -19.69
N GLU A 92 6.32 -4.80 -20.19
CA GLU A 92 7.53 -4.20 -19.62
C GLU A 92 7.44 -2.68 -19.45
N ALA A 93 6.74 -1.98 -20.37
CA ALA A 93 6.55 -0.53 -20.29
C ALA A 93 5.68 -0.13 -19.09
N GLY A 94 4.61 -0.87 -18.80
CA GLY A 94 3.80 -0.69 -17.59
C GLY A 94 4.61 -0.94 -16.32
N SER A 95 5.39 -2.02 -16.30
CA SER A 95 6.23 -2.38 -15.15
C SER A 95 7.34 -1.37 -14.89
N ALA A 96 7.96 -0.83 -15.95
CA ALA A 96 8.94 0.25 -15.84
C ALA A 96 8.31 1.54 -15.29
N GLY A 97 7.10 1.89 -15.75
CA GLY A 97 6.37 3.07 -15.26
C GLY A 97 6.03 2.98 -13.77
N ILE A 98 5.61 1.81 -13.29
CA ILE A 98 5.33 1.57 -11.86
C ILE A 98 6.62 1.64 -11.03
N ARG A 99 7.72 1.02 -11.48
CA ARG A 99 9.01 1.10 -10.79
C ARG A 99 9.53 2.54 -10.70
N GLN A 100 9.38 3.32 -11.77
CA GLN A 100 9.75 4.73 -11.77
C GLN A 100 8.87 5.52 -10.79
N PHE A 101 7.56 5.29 -10.79
CA PHE A 101 6.66 5.91 -9.82
C PHE A 101 7.06 5.61 -8.37
N LEU A 102 7.35 4.35 -8.03
CA LEU A 102 7.72 3.98 -6.66
C LEU A 102 9.03 4.65 -6.23
N LYS A 103 9.96 4.85 -7.16
CA LYS A 103 11.19 5.61 -6.91
C LYS A 103 10.90 7.09 -6.69
N ASP A 104 10.15 7.73 -7.59
CA ASP A 104 9.80 9.15 -7.50
C ASP A 104 9.00 9.44 -6.22
N PHE A 105 8.10 8.52 -5.84
CA PHE A 105 7.35 8.57 -4.60
C PHE A 105 8.28 8.60 -3.38
N ARG A 106 9.26 7.69 -3.32
CA ARG A 106 10.23 7.67 -2.21
C ARG A 106 11.03 8.97 -2.14
N ASP A 107 11.49 9.44 -3.29
CA ASP A 107 12.33 10.63 -3.39
C ASP A 107 11.56 11.92 -2.99
N GLU A 108 10.28 12.04 -3.37
CA GLU A 108 9.45 13.21 -3.07
C GLU A 108 8.83 13.17 -1.66
N ILE A 109 8.26 12.03 -1.27
CA ILE A 109 7.44 11.91 -0.05
C ILE A 109 8.30 11.52 1.16
N GLY A 110 9.47 10.93 0.93
CA GLY A 110 10.43 10.60 1.99
C GLY A 110 10.12 9.32 2.77
N PHE A 111 9.22 8.47 2.27
CA PHE A 111 9.00 7.11 2.77
C PHE A 111 8.63 6.14 1.65
N ASP A 112 8.67 4.85 1.96
CA ASP A 112 8.32 3.78 1.03
C ASP A 112 6.82 3.52 0.98
N PHE A 113 6.24 3.53 -0.22
CA PHE A 113 4.83 3.19 -0.44
C PHE A 113 4.47 1.82 0.18
N GLN A 114 5.37 0.86 0.05
CA GLN A 114 5.26 -0.49 0.61
C GLN A 114 5.29 -0.50 2.14
N SER A 115 6.15 0.30 2.77
CA SER A 115 6.32 0.31 4.23
C SER A 115 5.04 0.73 4.94
N GLU A 116 4.26 1.62 4.32
CA GLU A 116 2.95 2.06 4.83
C GLU A 116 1.79 1.16 4.43
N ALA A 117 2.00 0.31 3.43
CA ALA A 117 0.99 -0.65 3.02
C ALA A 117 0.65 -1.59 4.18
N GLY A 118 1.59 -1.98 5.06
CA GLY A 118 1.31 -2.90 6.20
C GLY A 118 0.85 -4.31 5.78
N LEU A 119 0.62 -4.51 4.47
CA LEU A 119 0.05 -5.70 3.86
C LEU A 119 0.97 -6.89 4.06
N VAL A 120 2.29 -6.68 4.09
CA VAL A 120 3.28 -7.74 4.36
C VAL A 120 3.02 -8.37 5.73
N ALA A 121 2.82 -7.57 6.78
CA ALA A 121 2.61 -8.08 8.13
C ALA A 121 1.27 -8.81 8.28
N GLU A 122 0.20 -8.31 7.64
CA GLU A 122 -1.12 -8.94 7.68
C GLU A 122 -1.18 -10.21 6.83
N THR A 123 -0.65 -10.16 5.61
CA THR A 123 -0.56 -11.29 4.69
C THR A 123 0.33 -12.38 5.27
N MET A 124 1.40 -12.00 5.98
CA MET A 124 2.24 -12.93 6.71
C MET A 124 1.45 -13.61 7.82
N LYS A 125 0.78 -12.85 8.70
CA LYS A 125 -0.04 -13.42 9.77
C LYS A 125 -1.10 -14.38 9.21
N LYS A 126 -1.71 -14.01 8.09
CA LYS A 126 -2.68 -14.85 7.37
C LYS A 126 -2.05 -16.13 6.83
N ALA A 127 -0.93 -16.03 6.12
CA ALA A 127 -0.22 -17.18 5.56
C ALA A 127 0.29 -18.13 6.65
N LEU A 128 0.88 -17.60 7.72
CA LEU A 128 1.33 -18.36 8.89
C LEU A 128 0.17 -19.07 9.59
N LYS A 129 -0.98 -18.40 9.75
CA LYS A 129 -2.18 -19.00 10.34
C LYS A 129 -2.75 -20.12 9.46
N ILE A 130 -2.74 -19.96 8.14
CA ILE A 130 -3.28 -20.93 7.19
C ILE A 130 -2.25 -22.05 6.88
N GLY A 131 -0.96 -21.81 7.14
CA GLY A 131 0.14 -22.72 6.84
C GLY A 131 0.52 -22.80 5.36
N ARG A 132 -0.04 -21.93 4.51
CA ARG A 132 0.28 -21.86 3.08
C ARG A 132 -0.07 -20.49 2.50
N ILE A 133 0.57 -20.16 1.39
CA ILE A 133 0.14 -19.09 0.51
C ILE A 133 -0.97 -19.64 -0.40
N ALA A 134 -2.15 -19.03 -0.31
CA ALA A 134 -3.36 -19.53 -0.95
C ALA A 134 -3.71 -18.80 -2.25
N LYS A 135 -3.26 -17.55 -2.38
CA LYS A 135 -3.55 -16.68 -3.53
C LYS A 135 -2.24 -16.14 -4.08
N GLU A 136 -2.21 -15.94 -5.39
CA GLU A 136 -1.06 -15.35 -6.10
C GLU A 136 -0.72 -13.95 -5.58
N ILE A 137 -1.75 -13.18 -5.23
CA ILE A 137 -1.59 -11.85 -4.64
C ILE A 137 -0.91 -11.89 -3.27
N ASP A 138 -1.23 -12.91 -2.44
CA ASP A 138 -0.58 -13.11 -1.14
C ASP A 138 0.90 -13.53 -1.36
N TYR A 139 1.19 -14.26 -2.44
CA TYR A 139 2.55 -14.66 -2.81
C TYR A 139 3.41 -13.44 -3.17
N PHE A 140 2.93 -12.57 -4.06
CA PHE A 140 3.71 -11.40 -4.48
C PHE A 140 3.97 -10.43 -3.35
N VAL A 141 2.98 -10.21 -2.49
CA VAL A 141 3.11 -9.36 -1.29
C VAL A 141 4.11 -9.92 -0.29
N LEU A 142 4.25 -11.24 -0.20
CA LEU A 142 5.22 -11.86 0.72
C LEU A 142 6.62 -11.98 0.12
N LYS A 143 6.74 -12.06 -1.21
CA LYS A 143 8.03 -12.14 -1.92
C LYS A 143 8.95 -10.95 -1.61
N GLU A 144 8.36 -9.83 -1.22
CA GLU A 144 9.07 -8.60 -0.87
C GLU A 144 9.91 -8.69 0.40
N LEU A 145 9.67 -9.71 1.24
CA LEU A 145 10.52 -10.04 2.37
C LEU A 145 11.94 -10.47 1.95
N GLU A 146 12.12 -10.83 0.68
CA GLU A 146 13.42 -11.16 0.08
C GLU A 146 14.24 -9.89 -0.19
N ASP A 147 13.59 -8.78 -0.56
CA ASP A 147 14.25 -7.52 -0.96
C ASP A 147 14.33 -6.46 0.16
N ALA A 148 13.50 -6.56 1.20
CA ALA A 148 13.45 -5.58 2.28
C ALA A 148 14.69 -5.65 3.17
N ALA A 149 15.62 -4.69 3.05
CA ALA A 149 16.85 -4.59 3.85
C ALA A 149 16.60 -4.33 5.35
N ASP A 150 15.45 -3.72 5.70
CA ASP A 150 15.07 -3.46 7.09
C ASP A 150 14.23 -4.60 7.67
N HIS A 151 14.88 -5.44 8.49
CA HIS A 151 14.33 -6.68 9.02
C HIS A 151 13.62 -6.50 10.38
N ALA A 152 13.19 -5.29 10.72
CA ALA A 152 12.66 -4.97 12.06
C ALA A 152 11.26 -5.56 12.36
N ILE A 153 10.58 -6.14 11.36
CA ILE A 153 9.16 -6.52 11.45
C ILE A 153 8.97 -7.97 11.99
N MET A 154 10.01 -8.80 12.08
CA MET A 154 9.82 -10.26 12.22
C MET A 154 10.83 -11.01 13.10
N GLY A 155 10.37 -12.07 13.77
CA GLY A 155 11.25 -13.07 14.40
C GLY A 155 11.79 -14.07 13.38
N GLY A 156 13.07 -14.46 13.49
CA GLY A 156 13.76 -15.29 12.48
C GLY A 156 13.10 -16.64 12.14
N ARG A 157 12.30 -17.22 13.04
CA ARG A 157 11.55 -18.46 12.80
C ARG A 157 10.34 -18.26 11.88
N GLU A 158 9.58 -17.20 12.08
CA GLU A 158 8.41 -16.87 11.25
C GLU A 158 8.86 -16.59 9.82
N ARG A 159 10.03 -15.94 9.66
CA ARG A 159 10.64 -15.66 8.37
C ARG A 159 10.96 -16.91 7.58
N ALA A 160 11.63 -17.87 8.23
CA ALA A 160 12.00 -19.13 7.58
C ALA A 160 10.76 -19.90 7.09
N GLN A 161 9.65 -19.84 7.84
CA GLN A 161 8.39 -20.46 7.43
C GLN A 161 7.78 -19.76 6.21
N VAL A 162 7.73 -18.42 6.19
CA VAL A 162 7.19 -17.68 5.04
C VAL A 162 8.03 -17.92 3.78
N PHE A 163 9.36 -17.92 3.87
CA PHE A 163 10.23 -18.24 2.74
C PHE A 163 10.14 -19.69 2.27
N ALA A 164 9.82 -20.65 3.17
CA ALA A 164 9.47 -21.99 2.74
C ALA A 164 8.16 -22.01 1.95
N MET A 165 7.12 -21.30 2.43
CA MET A 165 5.83 -21.22 1.74
C MET A 165 5.91 -20.51 0.38
N LEU A 166 6.77 -19.51 0.23
CA LEU A 166 7.04 -18.84 -1.05
C LEU A 166 7.62 -19.82 -2.07
N ARG A 167 8.67 -20.57 -1.69
CA ARG A 167 9.27 -21.61 -2.53
C ARG A 167 8.28 -22.73 -2.89
N ASP A 168 7.47 -23.17 -1.93
CA ASP A 168 6.44 -24.17 -2.16
C ASP A 168 5.34 -23.68 -3.11
N PHE A 169 5.09 -22.37 -3.15
CA PHE A 169 4.13 -21.77 -4.07
C PHE A 169 4.71 -21.65 -5.49
N GLU A 170 5.98 -21.27 -5.64
CA GLU A 170 6.69 -21.22 -6.94
C GLU A 170 6.86 -22.59 -7.61
N ALA A 171 6.94 -23.66 -6.81
CA ALA A 171 7.13 -25.02 -7.31
C ALA A 171 5.83 -25.72 -7.75
N ARG A 172 4.67 -25.05 -7.67
CA ARG A 172 3.36 -25.58 -8.10
C ARG A 172 3.09 -25.35 -9.57
#